data_AF-A0A453AUM5-F1
#
_entry.id   AF-A0A453AUM5-F1
#
_cell.length_a   1.000
_cell.length_b   1.000
_cell.length_c   1.000
_cell.angle_alpha   90.00
_cell.angle_beta   90.00
_cell.angle_gamma   90.00
#
_symmetry.space_group_name_H-M   'P 1'
#
loop_
_entity.id
_entity.type
_entity.pdbx_description
1 polymer ?
#
loop_
_entity_poly.entity_id
_entity_poly.type
_entity_poly.pdbx_seq_one_letter_code
_entity_poly.pdbx_strand_id
1 'polypeptide(L)'
;TYKGRFHDAKAHAAGLSRWLLVNVQASGEFASHQQNRDVWANELVARAVRERFVLWQVDVDEREDGLDEGGKVSCYYKLAHDMMPHVLVVDPVTGELVHRMRAATDPNDMIAVAEKFAERRPVMPAKATKHRAGSSLAPPPRGKQEAPPVGSAASSSSNPSSEIAPCERKLGTTATKQVETVVDAGATPTCEMAPGPGEKLCKLRVRLPDGRALTKQFGAERGVGALFAFCRSEEERPFRLMRLAGGSMQQIGDENVSFDDLGLHMSTVFMVLC
;
A
#
# COMPACT_ATOMS: atom_id res chain seq x y z
N THR A 1 7.25 4.31 -21.93
CA THR A 1 6.00 4.58 -21.18
C THR A 1 4.81 4.34 -22.09
N TYR A 2 3.66 3.94 -21.54
CA TYR A 2 2.39 3.90 -22.26
C TYR A 2 1.92 5.33 -22.56
N LYS A 3 1.18 5.52 -23.66
CA LYS A 3 0.63 6.80 -24.09
C LYS A 3 -0.89 6.70 -24.15
N GLY A 4 -1.59 7.67 -23.54
CA GLY A 4 -3.03 7.62 -23.28
C GLY A 4 -3.37 7.93 -21.83
N ARG A 5 -4.66 7.95 -21.49
CA ARG A 5 -5.15 8.36 -20.17
C ARG A 5 -5.02 7.23 -19.14
N PHE A 6 -5.20 7.55 -17.87
CA PHE A 6 -5.04 6.56 -16.78
C PHE A 6 -5.98 5.35 -16.94
N HIS A 7 -7.21 5.58 -17.42
CA HIS A 7 -8.17 4.50 -17.68
C HIS A 7 -7.69 3.55 -18.79
N ASP A 8 -7.18 4.09 -19.89
CA ASP A 8 -6.70 3.30 -21.04
C ASP A 8 -5.47 2.48 -20.65
N ALA A 9 -4.57 3.08 -19.86
CA ALA A 9 -3.40 2.41 -19.31
C ALA A 9 -3.79 1.19 -18.43
N LYS A 10 -4.81 1.33 -17.57
CA LYS A 10 -5.39 0.20 -16.82
C LYS A 10 -5.96 -0.86 -17.75
N ALA A 11 -6.81 -0.49 -18.71
CA ALA A 11 -7.43 -1.45 -19.63
C ALA A 11 -6.38 -2.23 -20.46
N HIS A 12 -5.33 -1.55 -20.92
CA HIS A 12 -4.21 -2.16 -21.61
C HIS A 12 -3.39 -3.11 -20.70
N ALA A 13 -3.08 -2.69 -19.48
CA ALA A 13 -2.37 -3.52 -18.49
C ALA A 13 -3.17 -4.79 -18.11
N ALA A 14 -4.47 -4.66 -17.90
CA ALA A 14 -5.40 -5.77 -17.67
C ALA A 14 -5.42 -6.73 -18.87
N GLY A 15 -5.53 -6.20 -20.11
CA GLY A 15 -5.48 -7.00 -21.34
C GLY A 15 -4.19 -7.81 -21.50
N LEU A 16 -3.05 -7.27 -21.06
CA LEU A 16 -1.76 -7.96 -21.05
C LEU A 16 -1.53 -8.86 -19.82
N SER A 17 -2.46 -8.92 -18.86
CA SER A 17 -2.28 -9.59 -17.55
C SER A 17 -1.00 -9.14 -16.81
N ARG A 18 -0.71 -7.83 -16.87
CA ARG A 18 0.48 -7.19 -16.30
C ARG A 18 0.07 -6.10 -15.32
N TRP A 19 0.87 -5.88 -14.27
CA TRP A 19 0.60 -4.82 -13.29
C TRP A 19 0.68 -3.44 -13.95
N LEU A 20 -0.06 -2.46 -13.43
CA LEU A 20 0.11 -1.07 -13.83
C LEU A 20 1.12 -0.41 -12.88
N LEU A 21 2.24 0.07 -13.42
CA LEU A 21 3.19 0.90 -12.69
C LEU A 21 2.90 2.36 -13.02
N VAL A 22 2.45 3.12 -12.03
CA VAL A 22 2.14 4.55 -12.16
C VAL A 22 3.31 5.34 -11.60
N ASN A 23 3.92 6.18 -12.43
CA ASN A 23 4.95 7.14 -12.03
C ASN A 23 4.38 8.56 -12.13
N VAL A 24 4.09 9.17 -10.98
CA VAL A 24 3.64 10.58 -10.90
C VAL A 24 4.85 11.44 -10.58
N GLN A 25 5.16 12.38 -11.46
CA GLN A 25 6.30 13.30 -11.32
C GLN A 25 5.80 14.75 -11.27
N ALA A 26 6.71 15.68 -10.96
CA ALA A 26 6.50 17.12 -11.14
C ALA A 26 7.75 17.72 -11.77
N SER A 27 7.59 18.48 -12.84
CA SER A 27 8.70 19.10 -13.58
C SER A 27 9.51 20.08 -12.73
N GLY A 28 8.89 20.70 -11.73
CA GLY A 28 9.57 21.58 -10.77
C GLY A 28 10.37 20.87 -9.67
N GLU A 29 10.23 19.54 -9.51
CA GLU A 29 10.83 18.80 -8.39
C GLU A 29 12.15 18.12 -8.79
N PHE A 30 13.24 18.47 -8.10
CA PHE A 30 14.57 17.91 -8.36
C PHE A 30 14.62 16.39 -8.16
N ALA A 31 13.89 15.86 -7.18
CA ALA A 31 13.82 14.41 -6.95
C ALA A 31 13.22 13.65 -8.16
N SER A 32 12.33 14.26 -8.94
CA SER A 32 11.80 13.67 -10.18
C SER A 32 12.90 13.53 -11.24
N HIS A 33 13.70 14.58 -11.43
CA HIS A 33 14.85 14.59 -12.35
C HIS A 33 15.94 13.62 -11.91
N GLN A 34 16.22 13.55 -10.61
CA GLN A 34 17.17 12.60 -10.04
C GLN A 34 16.73 11.15 -10.32
N GLN A 35 15.48 10.81 -10.06
CA GLN A 35 14.94 9.48 -10.37
C GLN A 35 15.02 9.14 -11.87
N ASN A 36 14.74 10.13 -12.74
CA ASN A 36 14.86 9.96 -14.20
C ASN A 36 16.30 9.60 -14.62
N ARG A 37 17.31 10.24 -14.02
CA ARG A 37 18.73 10.00 -14.31
C ARG A 37 19.27 8.73 -13.66
N ASP A 38 18.94 8.49 -12.39
CA ASP A 38 19.64 7.50 -11.56
C ASP A 38 18.91 6.13 -11.56
N VAL A 39 17.58 6.12 -11.71
CA VAL A 39 16.76 4.89 -11.70
C VAL A 39 16.23 4.54 -13.09
N TRP A 40 15.52 5.46 -13.77
CA TRP A 40 14.85 5.13 -15.03
C TRP A 40 15.79 5.00 -16.24
N ALA A 41 16.98 5.60 -16.20
CA ALA A 41 18.03 5.39 -17.21
C ALA A 41 18.77 4.05 -17.08
N ASN A 42 18.57 3.29 -15.99
CA ASN A 42 19.23 2.01 -15.78
C ASN A 42 18.55 0.90 -16.61
N GLU A 43 19.27 0.29 -17.55
CA GLU A 43 18.70 -0.74 -18.44
C GLU A 43 18.25 -2.03 -17.73
N LEU A 44 18.80 -2.37 -16.56
CA LEU A 44 18.33 -3.51 -15.76
C LEU A 44 16.95 -3.22 -15.17
N VAL A 45 16.77 -2.03 -14.60
CA VAL A 45 15.46 -1.53 -14.14
C VAL A 45 14.48 -1.50 -15.30
N ALA A 46 14.89 -0.90 -16.42
CA ALA A 46 14.04 -0.78 -17.59
C ALA A 46 13.64 -2.16 -18.15
N ARG A 47 14.52 -3.16 -18.13
CA ARG A 47 14.18 -4.56 -18.50
C ARG A 47 13.17 -5.17 -17.52
N ALA A 48 13.46 -5.16 -16.22
CA ALA A 48 12.58 -5.74 -15.19
C ALA A 48 11.16 -5.15 -15.23
N VAL A 49 11.07 -3.82 -15.42
CA VAL A 49 9.80 -3.12 -15.60
C VAL A 49 9.11 -3.49 -16.92
N ARG A 50 9.85 -3.51 -18.04
CA ARG A 50 9.34 -3.89 -19.38
C ARG A 50 8.88 -5.35 -19.49
N GLU A 51 9.21 -6.23 -18.55
CA GLU A 51 8.68 -7.60 -18.50
C GLU A 51 7.34 -7.70 -17.76
N ARG A 52 7.18 -7.02 -16.62
CA ARG A 52 6.07 -7.27 -15.67
C ARG A 52 5.02 -6.16 -15.59
N PHE A 53 5.37 -4.93 -15.94
CA PHE A 53 4.50 -3.76 -15.73
C PHE A 53 4.22 -2.99 -17.01
N VAL A 54 3.00 -2.50 -17.17
CA VAL A 54 2.76 -1.36 -18.06
C VAL A 54 3.14 -0.11 -17.27
N LEU A 55 4.20 0.60 -17.68
CA LEU A 55 4.59 1.87 -17.06
C LEU A 55 3.79 3.01 -17.68
N TRP A 56 2.89 3.62 -16.90
CA TRP A 56 2.23 4.88 -17.22
C TRP A 56 2.88 5.99 -16.39
N GLN A 57 3.23 7.10 -17.04
CA GLN A 57 3.89 8.24 -16.43
C GLN A 57 3.08 9.50 -16.72
N VAL A 58 2.94 10.34 -15.71
CA VAL A 58 2.21 11.61 -15.79
C VAL A 58 2.95 12.66 -14.97
N ASP A 59 3.00 13.89 -15.46
CA ASP A 59 3.39 15.05 -14.67
C ASP A 59 2.13 15.63 -13.99
N VAL A 60 2.23 15.98 -12.70
CA VAL A 60 1.13 16.55 -11.91
C VAL A 60 0.81 17.99 -12.30
N ASP A 61 1.75 18.71 -12.93
CA ASP A 61 1.62 20.09 -13.38
C ASP A 61 1.10 20.18 -14.82
N GLU A 62 1.27 19.13 -15.64
CA GLU A 62 0.78 19.09 -17.02
C GLU A 62 -0.75 19.03 -17.12
N ARG A 63 -1.31 19.65 -18.16
CA ARG A 63 -2.76 19.68 -18.45
C ARG A 63 -2.98 19.40 -19.92
N GLU A 64 -3.36 18.18 -20.26
CA GLU A 64 -3.67 17.75 -21.64
C GLU A 64 -5.18 17.91 -21.90
N ASP A 65 -5.57 18.58 -22.99
CA ASP A 65 -6.98 18.93 -23.30
C ASP A 65 -7.74 19.66 -22.17
N GLY A 66 -7.03 20.31 -21.24
CA GLY A 66 -7.62 20.88 -20.02
C GLY A 66 -8.01 19.84 -18.95
N LEU A 67 -7.68 18.56 -19.16
CA LEU A 67 -7.86 17.49 -18.17
C LEU A 67 -6.62 17.38 -17.27
N ASP A 68 -6.88 17.36 -15.97
CA ASP A 68 -5.91 17.11 -14.92
C ASP A 68 -5.85 15.61 -14.56
N GLU A 69 -5.16 14.79 -15.36
CA GLU A 69 -5.01 13.36 -15.05
C GLU A 69 -4.06 13.11 -13.85
N GLY A 70 -2.97 13.88 -13.74
CA GLY A 70 -2.00 13.75 -12.65
C GLY A 70 -2.59 14.11 -11.28
N GLY A 71 -3.36 15.19 -11.20
CA GLY A 71 -4.11 15.61 -10.03
C GLY A 71 -5.23 14.63 -9.66
N LYS A 72 -6.02 14.12 -10.62
CA LYS A 72 -7.03 13.08 -10.35
C LYS A 72 -6.43 11.84 -9.70
N VAL A 73 -5.32 11.33 -10.25
CA VAL A 73 -4.60 10.17 -9.71
C VAL A 73 -4.01 10.49 -8.33
N SER A 74 -3.47 11.69 -8.16
CA SER A 74 -2.95 12.17 -6.87
C SER A 74 -4.01 12.25 -5.79
N CYS A 75 -5.19 12.80 -6.08
CA CYS A 75 -6.32 12.84 -5.17
C CYS A 75 -6.85 11.43 -4.85
N TYR A 76 -7.06 10.59 -5.86
CA TYR A 76 -7.62 9.24 -5.70
C TYR A 76 -6.75 8.36 -4.80
N TYR A 77 -5.43 8.35 -5.03
CA TYR A 77 -4.49 7.58 -4.20
C TYR A 77 -4.00 8.33 -2.96
N LYS A 78 -4.42 9.58 -2.71
CA LYS A 78 -3.93 10.41 -1.60
C LYS A 78 -2.40 10.51 -1.62
N LEU A 79 -1.89 11.04 -2.72
CA LEU A 79 -0.49 11.38 -2.91
C LEU A 79 -0.23 12.76 -2.30
N ALA A 80 0.93 12.92 -1.68
CA ALA A 80 1.34 14.18 -1.07
C ALA A 80 2.06 15.03 -2.12
N HIS A 81 1.50 16.19 -2.47
CA HIS A 81 2.04 17.07 -3.51
C HIS A 81 3.41 17.66 -3.15
N ASP A 82 3.72 17.79 -1.86
CA ASP A 82 5.00 18.26 -1.30
C ASP A 82 6.10 17.17 -1.29
N MET A 83 5.88 16.05 -1.98
CA MET A 83 6.71 14.85 -1.98
C MET A 83 6.64 14.14 -3.35
N MET A 84 7.12 14.78 -4.42
CA MET A 84 7.28 14.09 -5.71
C MET A 84 8.69 13.47 -5.82
N PRO A 85 8.89 12.42 -6.64
CA PRO A 85 7.89 11.65 -7.38
C PRO A 85 7.25 10.52 -6.56
N HIS A 86 6.07 10.05 -6.96
CA HIS A 86 5.44 8.82 -6.42
C HIS A 86 5.46 7.69 -7.45
N VAL A 87 5.91 6.50 -7.03
CA VAL A 87 5.83 5.28 -7.83
C VAL A 87 4.88 4.28 -7.16
N LEU A 88 3.84 3.88 -7.89
CA LEU A 88 2.74 3.05 -7.40
C LEU A 88 2.60 1.79 -8.25
N VAL A 89 2.41 0.64 -7.61
CA VAL A 89 1.92 -0.59 -8.26
C VAL A 89 0.42 -0.69 -8.04
N VAL A 90 -0.33 -0.65 -9.14
CA VAL A 90 -1.79 -0.68 -9.16
C VAL A 90 -2.26 -1.97 -9.82
N ASP A 91 -3.27 -2.60 -9.24
CA ASP A 91 -4.02 -3.67 -9.90
C ASP A 91 -4.84 -3.04 -11.05
N PRO A 92 -4.59 -3.40 -12.32
CA PRO A 92 -5.26 -2.79 -13.46
C PRO A 92 -6.76 -3.14 -13.56
N VAL A 93 -7.19 -4.22 -12.91
CA VAL A 93 -8.57 -4.72 -12.92
C VAL A 93 -9.40 -3.98 -11.87
N THR A 94 -8.93 -3.96 -10.63
CA THR A 94 -9.68 -3.36 -9.51
C THR A 94 -9.40 -1.86 -9.35
N GLY A 95 -8.24 -1.39 -9.81
CA GLY A 95 -7.73 -0.05 -9.51
C GLY A 95 -7.12 0.08 -8.10
N GLU A 96 -6.97 -1.03 -7.36
CA GLU A 96 -6.41 -1.04 -6.01
C GLU A 96 -4.90 -0.72 -6.01
N LEU A 97 -4.47 0.03 -5.00
CA LEU A 97 -3.06 0.32 -4.75
C LEU A 97 -2.41 -0.84 -3.99
N VAL A 98 -1.72 -1.73 -4.71
CA VAL A 98 -1.09 -2.93 -4.14
C VAL A 98 0.26 -2.63 -3.50
N HIS A 99 0.99 -1.62 -4.00
CA HIS A 99 2.24 -1.15 -3.39
C HIS A 99 2.52 0.33 -3.70
N ARG A 100 3.09 1.06 -2.74
CA ARG A 100 3.63 2.41 -2.92
C ARG A 100 5.10 2.38 -2.53
N MET A 101 5.97 2.72 -3.48
CA MET A 101 7.38 2.95 -3.20
C MET A 101 7.53 4.35 -2.61
N ARG A 102 8.32 4.48 -1.54
CA ARG A 102 8.67 5.78 -0.96
C ARG A 102 9.96 6.24 -1.63
N ALA A 103 9.87 7.23 -2.52
CA ALA A 103 10.99 7.78 -3.29
C ALA A 103 11.92 6.67 -3.83
N ALA A 104 11.56 6.06 -4.97
CA ALA A 104 12.45 5.11 -5.64
C ALA A 104 13.70 5.88 -6.12
N THR A 105 14.75 5.87 -5.29
CA THR A 105 16.04 6.56 -5.52
C THR A 105 17.15 5.60 -5.92
N ASP A 106 16.99 4.30 -5.65
CA ASP A 106 17.97 3.28 -6.00
C ASP A 106 17.42 2.28 -7.05
N PRO A 107 18.22 1.91 -8.07
CA PRO A 107 17.85 0.88 -9.05
C PRO A 107 17.50 -0.49 -8.48
N ASN A 108 18.19 -0.93 -7.42
CA ASN A 108 18.02 -2.27 -6.86
C ASN A 108 16.67 -2.39 -6.13
N ASP A 109 16.19 -1.33 -5.47
CA ASP A 109 14.85 -1.29 -4.88
C ASP A 109 13.75 -1.49 -5.94
N MET A 110 13.91 -0.88 -7.12
CA MET A 110 12.96 -1.03 -8.21
C MET A 110 13.02 -2.45 -8.83
N ILE A 111 14.19 -3.08 -8.88
CA ILE A 111 14.35 -4.49 -9.28
C ILE A 111 13.70 -5.43 -8.26
N ALA A 112 13.98 -5.26 -6.96
CA ALA A 112 13.39 -6.08 -5.89
C ALA A 112 11.86 -5.98 -5.84
N VAL A 113 11.31 -4.79 -6.08
CA VAL A 113 9.85 -4.61 -6.27
C VAL A 113 9.37 -5.33 -7.53
N ALA A 114 10.09 -5.27 -8.65
CA ALA A 114 9.69 -5.98 -9.86
C ALA A 114 9.68 -7.51 -9.68
N GLU A 115 10.65 -8.07 -8.96
CA GLU A 115 10.74 -9.49 -8.61
C GLU A 115 9.59 -9.94 -7.70
N LYS A 116 9.26 -9.15 -6.67
CA LYS A 116 8.10 -9.39 -5.79
C LYS A 116 6.77 -9.53 -6.55
N PHE A 117 6.65 -8.88 -7.71
CA PHE A 117 5.49 -8.94 -8.58
C PHE A 117 5.67 -9.85 -9.81
N ALA A 118 6.75 -10.63 -9.88
CA ALA A 118 7.00 -11.56 -10.98
C ALA A 118 6.12 -12.82 -10.92
N GLU A 119 5.85 -13.33 -9.71
CA GLU A 119 5.05 -14.55 -9.48
C GLU A 119 3.54 -14.27 -9.47
N ARG A 120 3.14 -13.11 -8.92
CA ARG A 120 1.73 -12.70 -8.82
C ARG A 120 1.30 -12.03 -10.11
N ARG A 121 0.14 -12.40 -10.65
CA ARG A 121 -0.51 -11.70 -11.78
C ARG A 121 -1.80 -11.01 -11.31
N PRO A 122 -2.21 -9.90 -11.93
CA PRO A 122 -3.56 -9.37 -11.75
C PRO A 122 -4.59 -10.44 -12.10
N VAL A 123 -5.51 -10.72 -11.18
CA VAL A 123 -6.54 -11.73 -11.40
C VAL A 123 -7.66 -11.11 -12.23
N MET A 124 -7.63 -11.37 -13.53
CA MET A 124 -8.76 -11.06 -14.41
C MET A 124 -9.97 -11.90 -13.97
N PRO A 125 -11.10 -11.30 -13.53
CA PRO A 125 -12.33 -12.05 -13.38
C PRO A 125 -12.68 -12.59 -14.76
N ALA A 126 -12.79 -13.91 -14.87
CA ALA A 126 -13.09 -14.56 -16.13
C ALA A 126 -14.41 -13.99 -16.66
N LYS A 127 -14.35 -13.24 -17.78
CA LYS A 127 -15.56 -12.89 -18.54
C LYS A 127 -16.18 -14.22 -18.94
N ALA A 128 -17.28 -14.58 -18.29
CA ALA A 128 -18.05 -15.75 -18.65
C ALA A 128 -18.54 -15.56 -20.09
N THR A 129 -17.83 -16.16 -21.04
CA THR A 129 -18.29 -16.29 -22.41
C THR A 129 -19.53 -17.16 -22.35
N LYS A 130 -20.71 -16.50 -22.36
CA LYS A 130 -21.95 -17.17 -22.72
C LYS A 130 -21.82 -17.61 -24.17
N HIS A 131 -21.19 -18.77 -24.37
CA HIS A 131 -21.35 -19.57 -25.57
C HIS A 131 -22.84 -19.90 -25.65
N ARG A 132 -23.58 -19.07 -26.39
CA ARG A 132 -24.96 -19.36 -26.79
C ARG A 132 -24.89 -20.48 -27.83
N ALA A 133 -24.62 -21.69 -27.36
CA ALA A 133 -24.74 -22.93 -28.13
C ALA A 133 -26.24 -23.20 -28.34
N GLY A 134 -26.83 -22.45 -29.27
CA GLY A 134 -28.20 -22.61 -29.74
C GLY A 134 -28.18 -23.26 -31.12
N SER A 135 -27.86 -24.55 -31.17
CA SER A 135 -27.99 -25.34 -32.40
C SER A 135 -29.45 -25.37 -32.83
N SER A 136 -29.76 -24.87 -34.02
CA SER A 136 -31.09 -24.96 -34.64
C SER A 136 -31.09 -26.05 -35.69
N LEU A 137 -31.31 -27.30 -35.25
CA LEU A 137 -31.62 -28.43 -36.12
C LEU A 137 -33.01 -28.96 -35.82
N ALA A 138 -33.75 -29.28 -36.88
CA ALA A 138 -35.18 -29.60 -36.85
C ALA A 138 -35.48 -30.98 -36.21
N PRO A 139 -36.71 -31.21 -35.72
CA PRO A 139 -37.08 -32.46 -35.06
C PRO A 139 -37.56 -33.55 -36.05
N PRO A 140 -37.26 -34.84 -35.80
CA PRO A 140 -37.94 -35.98 -36.42
C PRO A 140 -39.16 -36.45 -35.59
N PRO A 141 -40.10 -37.22 -36.18
CA PRO A 141 -41.41 -37.53 -35.57
C PRO A 141 -41.45 -38.78 -34.67
N ARG A 142 -42.58 -38.94 -33.96
CA ARG A 142 -42.88 -39.98 -32.96
C ARG A 142 -43.07 -41.40 -33.54
N GLY A 143 -42.66 -42.43 -32.78
CA GLY A 143 -42.97 -43.85 -33.01
C GLY A 143 -43.16 -44.63 -31.69
N LYS A 144 -44.20 -45.46 -31.63
CA LYS A 144 -44.89 -46.09 -30.47
C LYS A 144 -44.12 -47.17 -29.65
N GLN A 145 -44.68 -47.46 -28.44
CA GLN A 145 -44.60 -48.71 -27.64
C GLN A 145 -43.22 -49.05 -26.99
N GLU A 146 -43.09 -49.75 -25.85
CA GLU A 146 -44.02 -50.49 -24.97
C GLU A 146 -43.53 -50.48 -23.48
N ALA A 147 -44.22 -51.15 -22.54
CA ALA A 147 -43.85 -51.28 -21.10
C ALA A 147 -44.43 -52.61 -20.50
N PRO A 148 -44.17 -53.01 -19.22
CA PRO A 148 -43.18 -52.58 -18.22
C PRO A 148 -42.11 -53.69 -17.85
N PRO A 149 -42.18 -54.61 -16.84
CA PRO A 149 -42.53 -54.53 -15.40
C PRO A 149 -41.65 -55.31 -14.35
N VAL A 150 -41.60 -54.78 -13.10
CA VAL A 150 -41.31 -55.38 -11.74
C VAL A 150 -39.97 -56.06 -11.34
N GLY A 151 -39.63 -55.91 -10.03
CA GLY A 151 -38.83 -56.84 -9.20
C GLY A 151 -37.51 -56.25 -8.67
N SER A 152 -37.26 -55.87 -7.39
CA SER A 152 -37.57 -56.37 -6.03
C SER A 152 -36.57 -57.41 -5.46
N ALA A 153 -36.06 -57.15 -4.25
CA ALA A 153 -35.25 -58.03 -3.35
C ALA A 153 -33.84 -58.47 -3.83
N ALA A 154 -32.90 -58.96 -2.99
CA ALA A 154 -32.55 -58.68 -1.58
C ALA A 154 -31.21 -59.37 -1.20
N SER A 155 -30.49 -58.82 -0.21
CA SER A 155 -29.60 -59.51 0.76
C SER A 155 -28.24 -60.14 0.37
N SER A 156 -27.34 -60.10 1.37
CA SER A 156 -26.13 -60.92 1.63
C SER A 156 -24.90 -60.83 0.71
N SER A 157 -23.65 -61.04 1.17
CA SER A 157 -22.97 -60.72 2.45
C SER A 157 -21.52 -61.23 2.39
N SER A 158 -20.50 -60.37 2.57
CA SER A 158 -19.16 -60.80 3.00
C SER A 158 -18.25 -59.61 3.34
N ASN A 159 -18.05 -59.36 4.63
CA ASN A 159 -16.87 -58.68 5.20
C ASN A 159 -15.85 -59.79 5.61
N PRO A 160 -14.57 -59.52 6.01
CA PRO A 160 -14.18 -58.37 6.84
C PRO A 160 -12.75 -57.77 6.70
N SER A 161 -12.53 -56.70 7.48
CA SER A 161 -11.26 -56.20 8.05
C SER A 161 -10.20 -55.60 7.09
N SER A 162 -9.45 -54.55 7.46
CA SER A 162 -9.25 -53.81 8.72
C SER A 162 -9.23 -52.30 8.41
N GLU A 163 -9.96 -51.38 9.08
CA GLU A 163 -9.89 -50.81 10.45
C GLU A 163 -9.39 -49.34 10.46
N ILE A 164 -10.23 -48.45 11.02
CA ILE A 164 -9.91 -47.41 12.05
C ILE A 164 -8.90 -46.28 11.64
N ALA A 165 -9.20 -44.97 11.53
CA ALA A 165 -10.36 -44.09 11.80
C ALA A 165 -10.84 -43.95 13.27
N PRO A 166 -11.43 -42.81 13.72
CA PRO A 166 -11.05 -41.40 13.49
C PRO A 166 -11.30 -40.46 14.73
N CYS A 167 -11.14 -39.14 14.53
CA CYS A 167 -11.96 -38.02 15.06
C CYS A 167 -12.05 -37.64 16.58
N GLU A 168 -11.66 -36.37 16.82
CA GLU A 168 -12.48 -35.24 17.35
C GLU A 168 -12.76 -34.94 18.85
N ARG A 169 -12.68 -33.62 19.10
CA ARG A 169 -13.50 -32.74 19.99
C ARG A 169 -13.61 -33.05 21.50
N LYS A 170 -13.13 -32.09 22.33
CA LYS A 170 -14.05 -31.21 23.09
C LYS A 170 -13.45 -29.90 23.62
N LEU A 171 -14.37 -29.05 24.09
CA LEU A 171 -14.27 -27.66 24.55
C LEU A 171 -13.75 -27.54 26.00
N GLY A 172 -13.05 -26.45 26.36
CA GLY A 172 -12.69 -26.14 27.76
C GLY A 172 -12.10 -24.74 27.99
N THR A 173 -12.72 -23.97 28.88
CA THR A 173 -12.38 -22.58 29.26
C THR A 173 -11.46 -22.55 30.50
N THR A 174 -10.48 -21.63 30.61
CA THR A 174 -10.25 -20.71 31.78
C THR A 174 -8.91 -19.93 31.78
N ALA A 175 -9.02 -18.62 32.03
CA ALA A 175 -8.23 -17.77 32.96
C ALA A 175 -6.67 -17.78 33.03
N THR A 176 -6.09 -16.63 32.68
CA THR A 176 -4.97 -15.89 33.35
C THR A 176 -3.95 -16.60 34.27
N LYS A 177 -2.65 -16.39 33.97
CA LYS A 177 -1.71 -15.80 34.95
C LYS A 177 -0.45 -15.17 34.31
N GLN A 178 0.10 -14.17 34.99
CA GLN A 178 1.37 -13.49 34.69
C GLN A 178 2.58 -14.31 35.14
N VAL A 179 3.76 -14.06 34.55
CA VAL A 179 5.08 -14.21 35.20
C VAL A 179 5.96 -13.04 34.78
N GLU A 180 6.65 -12.43 35.73
CA GLU A 180 7.54 -11.28 35.54
C GLU A 180 8.99 -11.67 35.20
N THR A 181 9.64 -10.77 34.47
CA THR A 181 11.10 -10.47 34.38
C THR A 181 12.15 -11.41 34.98
N VAL A 182 13.21 -11.62 34.19
CA VAL A 182 14.59 -11.54 34.70
C VAL A 182 15.32 -10.45 33.91
N VAL A 183 16.11 -9.64 34.60
CA VAL A 183 16.81 -8.45 34.04
C VAL A 183 18.24 -8.77 33.61
N ASP A 184 18.71 -8.11 32.56
CA ASP A 184 20.12 -7.72 32.43
C ASP A 184 20.22 -6.33 31.74
N ALA A 185 21.28 -5.58 32.05
CA ALA A 185 21.30 -4.13 31.90
C ALA A 185 22.21 -3.65 30.75
N GLY A 186 21.60 -2.97 29.78
CA GLY A 186 22.29 -2.14 28.78
C GLY A 186 21.57 -0.80 28.66
N ALA A 187 22.20 0.29 29.05
CA ALA A 187 21.54 1.59 29.22
C ALA A 187 20.97 2.15 27.90
N THR A 188 19.64 2.34 27.86
CA THR A 188 18.92 3.04 26.79
C THR A 188 18.35 4.37 27.32
N PRO A 189 18.44 5.48 26.57
CA PRO A 189 17.78 6.72 26.96
C PRO A 189 16.27 6.60 26.72
N THR A 190 15.53 6.40 27.80
CA THR A 190 14.06 6.33 27.81
C THR A 190 13.42 7.60 27.26
N CYS A 191 12.59 7.46 26.22
CA CYS A 191 11.57 8.43 25.81
C CYS A 191 10.31 7.74 25.28
N GLU A 192 9.86 6.69 25.98
CA GLU A 192 8.48 6.20 25.89
C GLU A 192 7.62 6.89 26.96
N MET A 193 7.00 8.00 26.60
CA MET A 193 5.74 8.39 27.24
C MET A 193 4.61 7.81 26.41
N ALA A 194 4.20 6.58 26.75
CA ALA A 194 2.95 6.03 26.26
C ALA A 194 1.80 7.00 26.65
N PRO A 195 0.90 7.35 25.72
CA PRO A 195 -0.20 8.25 26.02
C PRO A 195 -1.13 7.65 27.07
N GLY A 196 -1.65 8.48 27.96
CA GLY A 196 -2.60 8.05 28.98
C GLY A 196 -3.89 7.50 28.35
N PRO A 197 -4.58 6.53 29.00
CA PRO A 197 -5.85 6.02 28.50
C PRO A 197 -6.89 7.16 28.44
N GLY A 198 -7.23 7.59 27.22
CA GLY A 198 -8.14 8.72 26.96
C GLY A 198 -7.48 10.01 26.48
N GLU A 199 -6.14 10.09 26.46
CA GLU A 199 -5.41 11.29 26.02
C GLU A 199 -5.55 11.51 24.49
N LYS A 200 -6.00 12.70 24.08
CA LYS A 200 -6.07 13.08 22.65
C LYS A 200 -4.67 13.02 22.04
N LEU A 201 -4.50 12.38 20.88
CA LEU A 201 -3.18 12.19 20.26
C LEU A 201 -2.88 13.24 19.19
N CYS A 202 -1.71 13.87 19.26
CA CYS A 202 -1.10 14.60 18.17
C CYS A 202 -0.11 13.68 17.43
N LYS A 203 -0.47 13.26 16.22
CA LYS A 203 0.43 12.56 15.30
C LYS A 203 1.01 13.58 14.31
N LEU A 204 2.33 13.66 14.18
CA LEU A 204 2.98 14.60 13.26
C LEU A 204 4.16 13.95 12.52
N ARG A 205 4.61 14.59 11.44
CA ARG A 205 5.79 14.21 10.67
C ARG A 205 6.91 15.23 10.90
N VAL A 206 8.08 14.78 11.36
CA VAL A 206 9.30 15.59 11.41
C VAL A 206 10.12 15.29 10.16
N ARG A 207 10.45 16.29 9.33
CA ARG A 207 11.51 16.18 8.32
C ARG A 207 12.84 16.59 8.94
N LEU A 208 13.84 15.73 8.81
CA LEU A 208 15.21 15.95 9.28
C LEU A 208 16.08 16.60 8.18
N PRO A 209 17.23 17.20 8.54
CA PRO A 209 18.14 17.86 7.59
C PRO A 209 18.78 16.88 6.59
N ASP A 210 18.86 15.60 6.94
CA ASP A 210 19.35 14.50 6.10
C ASP A 210 18.31 13.97 5.10
N GLY A 211 17.11 14.58 5.05
CA GLY A 211 16.00 14.17 4.19
C GLY A 211 15.16 13.02 4.73
N ARG A 212 15.56 12.36 5.84
CA ARG A 212 14.68 11.41 6.54
C ARG A 212 13.42 12.13 7.02
N ALA A 213 12.33 11.39 7.15
CA ALA A 213 11.12 11.92 7.78
C ALA A 213 10.50 10.91 8.74
N LEU A 214 10.45 11.29 10.01
CA LEU A 214 10.02 10.46 11.12
C LEU A 214 8.57 10.81 11.48
N THR A 215 7.72 9.80 11.66
CA THR A 215 6.35 9.99 12.14
C THR A 215 6.32 9.67 13.63
N LYS A 216 5.95 10.65 14.46
CA LYS A 216 5.90 10.51 15.92
C LYS A 216 4.50 10.87 16.43
N GLN A 217 4.15 10.34 17.59
CA GLN A 217 2.89 10.61 18.28
C GLN A 217 3.20 11.14 19.67
N PHE A 218 2.46 12.16 20.08
CA PHE A 218 2.55 12.81 21.39
C PHE A 218 1.13 13.02 21.93
N GLY A 219 0.99 13.22 23.24
CA GLY A 219 -0.26 13.74 23.80
C GLY A 219 -0.52 15.16 23.30
N ALA A 220 -1.72 15.46 22.83
CA ALA A 220 -2.06 16.73 22.20
C ALA A 220 -1.98 17.92 23.18
N GLU A 221 -2.33 17.67 24.45
CA GLU A 221 -2.30 18.67 25.54
C GLU A 221 -0.89 18.87 26.13
N ARG A 222 0.10 18.06 25.73
CA ARG A 222 1.49 18.18 26.24
C ARG A 222 2.23 19.32 25.54
N GLY A 223 3.14 19.96 26.26
CA GLY A 223 4.05 20.96 25.69
C GLY A 223 4.95 20.36 24.59
N VAL A 224 5.21 21.14 23.54
CA VAL A 224 6.06 20.73 22.41
C VAL A 224 7.54 20.51 22.77
N GLY A 225 7.98 20.77 23.99
CA GLY A 225 9.31 20.37 24.50
C GLY A 225 9.60 18.88 24.32
N ALA A 226 8.58 18.01 24.33
CA ALA A 226 8.72 16.59 23.99
C ALA A 226 9.14 16.36 22.52
N LEU A 227 8.72 17.23 21.60
CA LEU A 227 9.16 17.23 20.20
C LEU A 227 10.61 17.71 20.08
N PHE A 228 11.00 18.75 20.81
CA PHE A 228 12.40 19.21 20.86
C PHE A 228 13.33 18.14 21.44
N ALA A 229 12.94 17.46 22.52
CA ALA A 229 13.71 16.34 23.10
C ALA A 229 13.89 15.19 22.09
N PHE A 230 12.82 14.79 21.40
CA PHE A 230 12.89 13.78 20.32
C PHE A 230 13.80 14.23 19.16
N CYS A 231 13.74 15.51 18.78
CA CYS A 231 14.59 16.05 17.72
C CYS A 231 16.07 16.08 18.14
N ARG A 232 16.39 16.39 19.41
CA ARG A 232 17.75 16.33 19.99
C ARG A 232 18.31 14.90 20.07
N SER A 233 17.48 13.86 20.07
CA SER A 233 17.94 12.46 20.00
C SER A 233 18.23 11.96 18.59
N GLU A 234 17.82 12.69 17.55
CA GLU A 234 18.05 12.34 16.14
C GLU A 234 19.10 13.23 15.45
N GLU A 235 19.42 14.39 16.04
CA GLU A 235 20.39 15.36 15.52
C GLU A 235 21.08 16.09 16.69
N GLU A 236 22.40 15.95 16.80
CA GLU A 236 23.20 16.56 17.87
C GLU A 236 23.54 18.04 17.60
N ARG A 237 23.45 18.49 16.33
CA ARG A 237 23.74 19.87 15.93
C ARG A 237 22.62 20.83 16.36
N PRO A 238 22.92 22.12 16.61
CA PRO A 238 21.89 23.10 16.93
C PRO A 238 20.89 23.25 15.77
N PHE A 239 19.59 23.22 16.09
CA PHE A 239 18.52 23.30 15.10
C PHE A 239 17.37 24.20 15.58
N ARG A 240 16.53 24.61 14.63
CA ARG A 240 15.21 25.22 14.83
C ARG A 240 14.14 24.34 14.21
N LEU A 241 12.98 24.28 14.86
CA LEU A 241 11.80 23.60 14.32
C LEU A 241 10.89 24.61 13.65
N MET A 242 10.47 24.32 12.43
CA MET A 242 9.63 25.17 11.60
C MET A 242 8.34 24.43 11.23
N ARG A 243 7.19 25.12 11.25
CA ARG A 243 5.91 24.61 10.73
C ARG A 243 5.40 25.48 9.59
N LEU A 244 4.64 24.91 8.66
CA LEU A 244 3.87 25.69 7.70
C LEU A 244 2.55 26.14 8.35
N ALA A 245 2.32 27.43 8.48
CA ALA A 245 1.08 27.99 9.02
C ALA A 245 0.75 29.34 8.37
N GLY A 246 -0.51 29.53 7.96
CA GLY A 246 -0.94 30.74 7.25
C GLY A 246 -0.22 30.97 5.90
N GLY A 247 0.26 29.90 5.26
CA GLY A 247 1.03 29.99 4.00
C GLY A 247 2.51 30.36 4.17
N SER A 248 3.00 30.60 5.38
CA SER A 248 4.41 30.91 5.67
C SER A 248 5.06 29.88 6.60
N MET A 249 6.38 29.77 6.52
CA MET A 249 7.16 28.96 7.47
C MET A 249 7.38 29.75 8.75
N GLN A 250 6.83 29.25 9.85
CA GLN A 250 6.87 29.85 11.18
C GLN A 250 7.74 28.99 12.10
N GLN A 251 8.63 29.62 12.88
CA GLN A 251 9.40 28.91 13.90
C GLN A 251 8.49 28.49 15.07
N ILE A 252 8.60 27.24 15.50
CA ILE A 252 8.07 26.77 16.79
C ILE A 252 9.07 27.28 17.85
N GLY A 253 8.62 28.17 18.73
CA GLY A 253 9.49 28.90 19.66
C GLY A 253 9.39 28.46 21.11
N ASP A 254 8.18 28.45 21.67
CA ASP A 254 7.95 28.12 23.08
C ASP A 254 7.74 26.62 23.28
N GLU A 255 8.64 25.99 24.06
CA GLU A 255 8.58 24.55 24.36
C GLU A 255 7.37 24.18 25.26
N ASN A 256 6.72 25.14 25.92
CA ASN A 256 5.61 24.88 26.85
C ASN A 256 4.23 24.86 26.18
N VAL A 257 4.08 25.46 24.99
CA VAL A 257 2.79 25.50 24.26
C VAL A 257 2.40 24.10 23.81
N SER A 258 1.12 23.75 23.89
CA SER A 258 0.68 22.39 23.56
C SER A 258 0.71 22.09 22.05
N PHE A 259 0.74 20.80 21.70
CA PHE A 259 0.61 20.37 20.30
C PHE A 259 -0.74 20.76 19.69
N ASP A 260 -1.81 20.85 20.50
CA ASP A 260 -3.15 21.20 20.05
C ASP A 260 -3.29 22.71 19.79
N ASP A 261 -2.74 23.56 20.67
CA ASP A 261 -2.68 25.02 20.49
C ASP A 261 -1.89 25.40 19.23
N LEU A 262 -0.81 24.65 18.95
CA LEU A 262 -0.03 24.80 17.72
C LEU A 262 -0.62 24.05 16.51
N GLY A 263 -1.78 23.41 16.65
CA GLY A 263 -2.49 22.75 15.55
C GLY A 263 -1.63 21.69 14.83
N LEU A 264 -0.71 21.03 15.53
CA LEU A 264 0.31 20.18 14.91
C LEU A 264 -0.20 18.80 14.48
N HIS A 265 -1.46 18.45 14.79
CA HIS A 265 -2.04 17.16 14.41
C HIS A 265 -2.09 17.01 12.87
N MET A 266 -1.48 15.93 12.40
CA MET A 266 -1.24 15.59 10.98
C MET A 266 -0.40 16.61 10.20
N SER A 267 0.28 17.55 10.89
CA SER A 267 1.18 18.52 10.26
C SER A 267 2.56 17.93 9.93
N THR A 268 3.30 18.65 9.07
CA THR A 268 4.74 18.44 8.88
C THR A 268 5.51 19.56 9.57
N VAL A 269 6.42 19.18 10.47
CA VAL A 269 7.43 20.03 11.10
C VAL A 269 8.76 19.77 10.39
N PHE A 270 9.53 20.82 10.15
CA PHE A 270 10.83 20.77 9.49
C PHE A 270 11.91 21.15 10.50
N MET A 271 12.89 20.27 10.71
CA MET A 271 14.11 20.59 11.43
C MET A 271 15.07 21.29 10.47
N VAL A 272 15.51 22.49 10.84
CA VAL A 272 16.48 23.30 10.09
C VAL A 272 17.69 23.56 10.98
N LEU A 273 18.87 23.20 10.52
CA LEU A 273 20.13 23.45 11.26
C LEU A 273 20.38 24.96 11.39
N CYS A 274 21.01 25.37 12.50
CA CYS A 274 21.37 26.75 12.79
C CYS A 274 22.76 27.14 12.30
#